data_AF-A0A1F8RA96-F1
#
_entry.id   AF-A0A1F8RA96-F1
#
_cell.length_a   1.000
_cell.length_b   1.000
_cell.length_c   1.000
_cell.angle_alpha   90.00
_cell.angle_beta   90.00
_cell.angle_gamma   90.00
#
_symmetry.space_group_name_H-M   'P 1'
#
loop_
_entity.id
_entity.type
_entity.pdbx_description
1 polymer ?
#
loop_
_entity_poly.entity_id
_entity_poly.type
_entity_poly.pdbx_seq_one_letter_code
_entity_poly.pdbx_strand_id
1 'polypeptide(L)' 'MQLVTGYLLIILGVVMEIISVLVWLGVLKPVSPSVNLQAATVWDVLLVLAQKAPWTAVVGLFLIYAGLKLVGVTLPF' A
#
# COMPACT_ATOMS: atom_id res chain seq x y z
N MET A 1 6.75 20.36 16.00
CA MET A 1 6.23 18.98 16.09
C MET A 1 5.52 18.55 14.81
N GLN A 2 4.60 19.34 14.27
CA GLN A 2 3.83 19.04 13.05
C GLN A 2 4.70 18.71 11.81
N LEU A 3 5.82 19.42 11.61
CA LEU A 3 6.78 19.14 10.53
C LEU A 3 7.43 17.75 10.66
N VAL A 4 7.79 17.34 11.88
CA VAL A 4 8.41 16.04 12.15
C VAL A 4 7.43 14.92 11.83
N THR A 5 6.17 15.07 12.23
CA THR A 5 5.09 14.12 11.88
C THR A 5 4.86 14.06 10.37
N GLY A 6 4.90 15.20 9.68
CA GLY A 6 4.74 15.26 8.22
C GLY A 6 5.83 14.48 7.49
N TYR A 7 7.11 14.68 7.83
CA TYR A 7 8.22 13.90 7.26
C TYR A 7 8.10 12.41 7.57
N LEU A 8 7.67 12.05 8.78
CA LEU A 8 7.52 10.66 9.19
C LEU A 8 6.43 9.95 8.37
N LEU A 9 5.32 10.62 8.08
CA LEU A 9 4.25 10.10 7.21
C LEU A 9 4.72 9.92 5.77
N ILE A 10 5.50 10.86 5.24
CA ILE A 10 6.08 10.75 3.88
C ILE A 10 7.01 9.53 3.80
N ILE A 11 7.93 9.38 4.77
CA ILE A 11 8.87 8.26 4.79
C ILE A 11 8.12 6.93 4.87
N LEU A 12 7.14 6.81 5.76
CA LEU A 12 6.32 5.60 5.88
C LEU A 12 5.57 5.29 4.59
N GLY A 13 4.96 6.29 3.96
CA GLY A 13 4.24 6.08 2.71
C GLY A 13 5.15 5.66 1.55
N VAL A 14 6.35 6.25 1.44
CA VAL A 14 7.37 5.84 0.47
C VAL A 14 7.82 4.39 0.70
N VAL A 15 8.02 3.99 1.96
CA VAL A 15 8.38 2.61 2.30
C VAL A 15 7.27 1.64 1.88
N MET A 16 5.99 1.98 2.10
CA MET A 16 4.88 1.14 1.65
C MET A 16 4.81 1.00 0.13
N GLU A 17 5.09 2.07 -0.62
CA GLU A 17 5.19 2.03 -2.08
C GLU A 17 6.33 1.11 -2.55
N ILE A 18 7.51 1.23 -1.94
CA ILE A 18 8.64 0.36 -2.24
C ILE A 18 8.27 -1.11 -1.99
N ILE A 19 7.62 -1.41 -0.86
CA ILE A 19 7.15 -2.78 -0.55
C ILE A 19 6.15 -3.25 -1.60
N SER A 20 5.21 -2.41 -2.01
CA SER A 20 4.24 -2.73 -3.07
C SER A 20 4.92 -3.09 -4.40
N VAL A 21 5.90 -2.28 -4.82
CA VAL A 21 6.69 -2.55 -6.04
C VAL A 21 7.48 -3.84 -5.91
N LEU A 22 8.10 -4.09 -4.75
CA LEU A 22 8.84 -5.33 -4.49
C LEU A 22 7.94 -6.58 -4.50
N VAL A 23 6.70 -6.46 -4.02
CA VAL A 23 5.69 -7.52 -4.11
C VAL A 23 5.26 -7.73 -5.56
N TRP A 24 5.04 -6.66 -6.32
CA TRP A 24 4.65 -6.72 -7.72
C TRP A 24 5.73 -7.33 -8.62
N LEU A 25 7.00 -7.00 -8.36
CA LEU A 25 8.16 -7.60 -9.02
C LEU A 25 8.44 -9.05 -8.56
N GLY A 26 7.68 -9.57 -7.59
CA GLY A 26 7.83 -10.93 -7.06
C GLY A 26 9.08 -11.13 -6.18
N VAL A 27 9.76 -10.04 -5.78
CA VAL A 27 10.90 -10.06 -4.85
C VAL A 27 10.44 -10.42 -3.45
N LEU A 28 9.30 -9.86 -3.03
CA LEU A 28 8.63 -10.21 -1.77
C LEU A 28 7.44 -11.11 -2.07
N LYS A 29 7.46 -12.35 -1.58
CA LYS A 29 6.30 -13.23 -1.63
C LYS A 29 5.41 -12.93 -0.43
N PRO A 30 4.15 -12.48 -0.63
CA PRO A 30 3.23 -12.34 0.49
C PRO A 30 3.03 -13.71 1.12
N VAL A 31 3.14 -13.78 2.45
CA VAL A 31 2.85 -14.99 3.23
C VAL A 31 1.36 -15.27 3.07
N SER A 32 1.02 -15.97 1.99
CA SER A 32 -0.35 -16.38 1.73
C SER A 32 -0.59 -17.65 2.53
N PRO A 33 -1.60 -17.69 3.43
CA PRO A 33 -2.10 -18.98 3.87
C PRO A 33 -2.53 -19.75 2.61
N SER A 34 -2.16 -21.02 2.52
CA SER A 34 -2.60 -21.90 1.45
C SER A 34 -4.11 -22.08 1.54
N VAL A 35 -4.86 -21.19 0.91
CA VAL A 35 -6.31 -21.35 0.74
C VAL A 35 -6.48 -22.49 -0.27
N ASN A 36 -6.99 -23.63 0.20
CA ASN A 36 -7.35 -24.75 -0.66
C ASN A 36 -8.46 -24.30 -1.63
N LEU A 37 -8.09 -23.97 -2.87
CA LEU A 37 -9.00 -23.50 -3.93
C LEU A 37 -9.86 -24.63 -4.54
N GLN A 38 -10.02 -25.78 -3.87
CA GLN A 38 -10.79 -26.91 -4.41
C GLN A 38 -12.30 -26.62 -4.55
N ALA A 39 -12.80 -25.51 -4.01
CA ALA A 39 -14.19 -25.07 -4.15
C ALA A 39 -14.33 -23.54 -4.34
N ALA A 40 -13.33 -22.87 -4.92
CA ALA A 40 -13.36 -21.42 -5.05
C ALA A 40 -14.37 -20.97 -6.13
N THR A 41 -15.37 -20.19 -5.71
CA THR A 41 -16.31 -19.53 -6.62
C THR A 41 -15.65 -18.32 -7.28
N VAL A 42 -16.24 -17.79 -8.37
CA VAL A 42 -15.75 -16.57 -9.05
C VAL A 42 -15.62 -15.39 -8.07
N TRP A 43 -16.48 -15.34 -7.05
CA TRP A 43 -16.42 -14.35 -5.99
C TRP A 43 -15.19 -14.51 -5.10
N ASP A 44 -14.80 -15.74 -4.75
CA ASP A 44 -13.60 -16.01 -3.96
C ASP A 44 -12.34 -15.59 -4.73
N VAL A 45 -12.32 -15.81 -6.04
CA VAL A 45 -11.22 -15.38 -6.93
C VAL A 45 -11.13 -13.85 -6.97
N LEU A 46 -12.26 -13.16 -7.12
CA LEU A 46 -12.30 -11.69 -7.07
C LEU A 46 -11.88 -11.15 -5.70
N LEU A 47 -12.25 -11.82 -4.61
CA LEU A 47 -11.92 -11.41 -3.24
C LEU A 47 -10.43 -11.64 -2.95
N VAL A 48 -9.85 -12.74 -3.43
CA VAL A 48 -8.40 -12.98 -3.38
C VAL A 48 -7.64 -11.99 -4.28
N LEU A 49 -8.15 -11.67 -5.47
CA LEU A 49 -7.58 -10.63 -6.34
C LEU A 49 -7.67 -9.24 -5.70
N ALA A 50 -8.77 -8.91 -5.02
CA ALA A 50 -8.93 -7.66 -4.29
C ALA A 50 -8.03 -7.59 -3.04
N GLN A 51 -7.83 -8.71 -2.35
CA GLN A 51 -6.84 -8.81 -1.26
C GLN A 51 -5.40 -8.74 -1.76
N LYS A 52 -5.14 -9.21 -2.98
CA LYS A 52 -3.83 -9.11 -3.65
C LYS A 52 -3.62 -7.78 -4.36
N ALA A 53 -4.67 -7.00 -4.58
CA ALA A 53 -4.55 -5.66 -5.11
C ALA A 53 -3.66 -4.86 -4.15
N PRO A 54 -2.77 -3.98 -4.66
CA PRO A 54 -1.76 -3.30 -3.86
C PRO A 54 -2.38 -2.21 -2.98
N TRP A 55 -3.23 -2.60 -2.03
CA TRP A 55 -3.85 -1.72 -1.05
C TRP A 55 -2.78 -0.99 -0.22
N THR A 56 -1.63 -1.64 -0.01
CA THR A 56 -0.43 -1.04 0.57
C THR A 56 0.05 0.19 -0.21
N ALA A 57 -0.01 0.18 -1.54
CA ALA A 57 0.31 1.37 -2.33
C ALA A 57 -0.71 2.48 -2.11
N VAL A 58 -2.01 2.15 -2.17
CA VAL A 58 -3.07 3.13 -1.94
C VAL A 58 -2.90 3.83 -0.57
N VAL A 59 -2.66 3.06 0.49
CA VAL A 59 -2.38 3.58 1.83
C VAL A 59 -1.07 4.40 1.86
N GLY A 60 -0.03 3.93 1.17
CA GLY A 60 1.24 4.64 1.03
C GLY A 60 1.10 6.03 0.42
N LEU A 61 0.38 6.14 -0.71
CA LEU A 61 0.05 7.42 -1.36
C LEU A 61 -0.73 8.36 -0.44
N PHE A 62 -1.71 7.84 0.31
CA PHE A 62 -2.48 8.66 1.27
C PHE A 62 -1.60 9.22 2.39
N LEU A 63 -0.65 8.43 2.90
CA LEU A 63 0.29 8.88 3.92
C LEU A 63 1.24 9.95 3.38
N ILE A 64 1.74 9.78 2.15
CA ILE A 64 2.57 10.80 1.48
C ILE A 64 1.77 12.09 1.34
N TYR A 65 0.54 12.02 0.84
CA TYR A 65 -0.33 13.18 0.67
C TYR A 65 -0.58 13.91 2.01
N ALA A 66 -0.96 13.17 3.06
CA ALA A 66 -1.17 13.73 4.39
C ALA A 66 0.11 14.38 4.94
N GLY A 67 1.26 13.74 4.75
CA GLY A 67 2.56 14.26 5.16
C GLY A 67 2.94 15.54 4.42
N LEU A 68 2.77 15.57 3.09
CA LEU A 68 3.03 16.76 2.27
C LEU A 68 2.15 17.95 2.69
N LYS A 69 0.86 17.69 2.96
CA LYS A 69 -0.06 18.70 3.48
C LYS A 69 0.38 19.25 4.85
N LEU A 70 0.89 18.40 5.74
CA LEU A 70 1.40 18.82 7.05
C LEU A 70 2.73 19.57 6.98
N VAL A 71 3.55 19.31 5.96
CA VAL A 71 4.80 20.04 5.70
C VAL A 71 4.54 21.40 5.04
N GLY A 72 3.30 21.64 4.58
CA GLY A 72 2.91 22.89 3.93
C GLY A 72 3.26 22.94 2.44
N VAL A 73 3.51 21.79 1.82
CA VAL A 73 3.72 21.69 0.38
C VAL A 73 2.37 21.84 -0.31
N THR A 74 2.22 22.88 -1.12
CA THR A 74 1.09 23.04 -2.02
C THR A 74 1.25 22.08 -3.20
N LEU A 75 0.39 21.06 -3.23
CA LEU A 75 0.28 20.19 -4.39
C LEU A 75 -0.55 20.90 -5.48
N PRO A 76 -0.23 20.75 -6.77
CA PRO A 76 -0.88 21.48 -7.87
C PRO A 76 -2.30 20.96 -8.21
N PHE A 77 -3.02 20.42 -7.23
CA PHE A 77 -4.37 19.90 -7.34
C PHE A 77 -5.13 20.10 -6.02
#